data_AF-A0A924DNG7-F1
#
_entry.id   AF-A0A924DNG7-F1
#
_cell.length_a   1.000
_cell.length_b   1.000
_cell.length_c   1.000
_cell.angle_alpha   90.00
_cell.angle_beta   90.00
_cell.angle_gamma   90.00
#
_symmetry.space_group_name_H-M   'P 1'
#
loop_
_entity.id
_entity.type
_entity.pdbx_description
1 polymer ?
#
loop_
_entity_poly.entity_id
_entity_poly.type
_entity_poly.pdbx_seq_one_letter_code
_entity_poly.pdbx_strand_id
1 'polypeptide(L)'
;MKNRGYNLEHNYGHGEKNLTHNFIMSMFLAFFIDQIQEISCYTFKKLVEKFKQKSSLWNSLASAIEWVPLSSWDQFYYLLYYRVMPPESG
;
A
#
# COMPACT_ATOMS: atom_id res chain seq x y z
N MET A 1 21.32 7.93 -12.30
CA MET A 1 21.39 8.27 -10.86
C MET A 1 21.15 7.00 -10.05
N LYS A 2 22.22 6.32 -9.60
CA LYS A 2 22.17 5.17 -8.68
C LYS A 2 22.52 5.66 -7.27
N ASN A 3 21.55 6.12 -6.48
CA ASN A 3 21.77 6.59 -5.11
C ASN A 3 20.61 6.17 -4.18
N ARG A 4 20.34 4.87 -4.08
CA ARG A 4 19.57 4.33 -2.95
C ARG A 4 20.21 3.00 -2.52
N GLY A 5 21.40 3.11 -1.93
CA GLY A 5 21.88 2.04 -1.07
C GLY A 5 20.87 1.92 0.07
N TYR A 6 20.13 0.81 0.11
CA TYR A 6 19.37 0.44 1.29
C TYR A 6 20.39 0.28 2.41
N ASN A 7 20.42 1.22 3.36
CA ASN A 7 21.33 1.19 4.50
C ASN A 7 20.87 0.13 5.53
N LEU A 8 20.59 -1.09 5.07
CA LEU A 8 20.37 -2.25 5.94
C LEU A 8 21.70 -2.85 6.40
N GLU A 9 22.80 -2.54 5.71
CA GLU A 9 24.14 -3.08 6.00
C GLU A 9 24.91 -2.28 7.07
N HIS A 10 24.40 -1.13 7.52
CA HIS A 10 25.10 -0.21 8.43
C HIS A 10 24.67 -0.32 9.91
N ASN A 11 24.03 -1.41 10.29
CA ASN A 11 23.75 -1.69 11.70
C ASN A 11 25.02 -2.20 12.40
N TYR A 12 25.89 -1.26 12.79
CA TYR A 12 27.12 -1.48 13.53
C TYR A 12 26.83 -1.95 14.96
N GLY A 13 27.08 -3.24 15.21
CA GLY A 13 27.82 -3.71 16.39
C GLY A 13 27.27 -3.36 17.78
N HIS A 14 26.21 -4.06 18.21
CA HIS A 14 26.07 -4.80 19.49
C HIS A 14 24.58 -4.94 19.84
N GLY A 15 24.00 -6.12 19.58
CA GLY A 15 22.61 -6.49 19.91
C GLY A 15 21.69 -6.79 18.71
N GLU A 16 22.10 -6.41 17.51
CA GLU A 16 21.25 -6.29 16.32
C GLU A 16 21.24 -7.47 15.33
N LYS A 17 21.75 -8.66 15.68
CA LYS A 17 21.87 -9.78 14.72
C LYS A 17 20.55 -10.21 14.07
N ASN A 18 19.42 -9.96 14.73
CA ASN A 18 18.09 -10.31 14.22
C ASN A 18 17.25 -9.08 13.84
N LEU A 19 17.66 -7.85 14.19
CA LEU A 19 16.81 -6.67 13.95
C LEU A 19 16.73 -6.35 12.46
N THR A 20 17.88 -6.26 11.79
CA THR A 20 17.96 -6.12 10.33
C THR A 20 17.22 -7.25 9.62
N HIS A 21 17.40 -8.49 10.09
CA HIS A 21 16.74 -9.65 9.51
C HIS A 21 15.21 -9.56 9.66
N ASN A 22 14.70 -9.18 10.83
CA ASN A 22 13.27 -9.01 11.07
C ASN A 22 12.68 -7.88 10.21
N PHE A 23 13.41 -6.78 10.01
CA PHE A 23 12.98 -5.71 9.10
C PHE A 23 12.95 -6.16 7.64
N ILE A 24 13.96 -6.91 7.20
CA ILE A 24 13.98 -7.52 5.85
C ILE A 24 12.77 -8.45 5.68
N MET A 25 12.52 -9.33 6.66
CA MET A 25 11.39 -10.25 6.60
C MET A 25 10.05 -9.52 6.64
N SER A 26 9.93 -8.43 7.41
CA SER A 26 8.73 -7.58 7.44
C SER A 26 8.51 -6.89 6.09
N MET A 27 9.58 -6.41 5.46
CA MET A 27 9.51 -5.82 4.13
C MET A 27 9.04 -6.85 3.09
N PHE A 28 9.62 -8.05 3.09
CA PHE A 28 9.16 -9.13 2.21
C PHE A 28 7.72 -9.56 2.47
N LEU A 29 7.31 -9.61 3.74
CA LEU A 29 5.94 -9.91 4.12
C LEU A 29 4.97 -8.83 3.62
N ALA A 30 5.31 -7.55 3.78
CA ALA A 30 4.51 -6.45 3.26
C ALA A 30 4.36 -6.54 1.72
N PHE A 31 5.46 -6.76 1.00
CA PHE A 31 5.42 -6.98 -0.44
C PHE A 31 4.56 -8.19 -0.83
N PHE A 32 4.65 -9.28 -0.07
CA PHE A 32 3.85 -10.47 -0.34
C PHE A 32 2.35 -10.23 -0.14
N ILE A 33 1.97 -9.51 0.93
CA ILE A 33 0.59 -9.08 1.16
C ILE A 33 0.10 -8.18 0.03
N ASP A 34 0.92 -7.22 -0.42
CA ASP A 34 0.59 -6.36 -1.56
C ASP A 34 0.31 -7.17 -2.83
N GLN A 35 1.11 -8.21 -3.10
CA GLN A 35 0.89 -9.11 -4.25
C GLN A 35 -0.39 -9.94 -4.11
N ILE A 36 -0.67 -10.47 -2.90
CA ILE A 36 -1.92 -11.20 -2.64
C ILE A 36 -3.12 -10.30 -2.89
N GLN A 37 -3.09 -9.06 -2.39
CA GLN A 37 -4.17 -8.10 -2.57
C GLN A 37 -4.36 -7.75 -4.05
N GLU A 38 -3.26 -7.55 -4.77
CA GLU A 38 -3.31 -7.30 -6.21
C GLU A 38 -3.89 -8.47 -6.98
N ILE A 39 -3.66 -9.73 -6.59
CA ILE A 39 -4.20 -10.90 -7.28
C ILE A 39 -5.68 -11.14 -6.93
N SER A 40 -6.04 -11.02 -5.64
CA SER A 40 -7.34 -11.43 -5.11
C SER A 40 -8.41 -10.34 -5.14
N CYS A 41 -8.05 -9.07 -5.04
CA CYS A 41 -9.01 -7.97 -4.90
C CYS A 41 -9.38 -7.36 -6.25
N TYR A 42 -10.57 -7.73 -6.77
CA TYR A 42 -11.10 -7.18 -8.01
C TYR A 42 -11.31 -5.66 -7.95
N THR A 43 -11.85 -5.15 -6.84
CA THR A 43 -12.09 -3.71 -6.64
C THR A 43 -10.80 -2.91 -6.66
N PHE A 44 -9.74 -3.43 -6.01
CA PHE A 44 -8.41 -2.81 -6.04
C PHE A 44 -7.85 -2.73 -7.47
N LYS A 45 -7.95 -3.81 -8.27
CA LYS A 45 -7.51 -3.80 -9.68
C LYS A 45 -8.21 -2.70 -10.49
N LYS A 46 -9.54 -2.59 -10.37
CA LYS A 46 -10.32 -1.53 -11.03
C LYS A 46 -9.89 -0.12 -10.61
N LEU A 47 -9.61 0.07 -9.32
CA LEU A 47 -9.13 1.36 -8.82
C LEU A 47 -7.75 1.69 -9.42
N VAL A 48 -6.82 0.73 -9.45
CA VAL A 48 -5.49 0.93 -10.06
C VAL A 48 -5.62 1.33 -11.54
N GLU A 49 -6.50 0.67 -12.30
CA GLU A 49 -6.77 1.02 -13.70
C GLU A 49 -7.28 2.46 -13.86
N LYS A 50 -8.19 2.90 -12.98
CA LYS A 50 -8.73 4.28 -13.04
C LYS A 50 -7.72 5.34 -12.60
N PHE A 51 -6.96 5.09 -11.54
CA PHE A 51 -5.93 6.00 -11.05
C PHE A 51 -4.70 6.07 -11.96
N LYS A 52 -4.51 5.09 -12.86
CA LYS A 52 -3.37 4.91 -13.79
C LYS A 52 -2.02 4.68 -13.11
N GLN A 53 -1.83 5.12 -11.86
CA GLN A 53 -0.63 4.96 -11.07
C GLN A 53 -0.98 4.48 -9.66
N LYS A 54 -0.35 3.39 -9.22
CA LYS A 54 -0.54 2.84 -7.86
C LYS A 54 -0.17 3.84 -6.77
N SER A 55 0.86 4.66 -6.96
CA SER A 55 1.25 5.69 -6.00
C SER A 55 0.14 6.71 -5.74
N SER A 56 -0.63 7.08 -6.78
CA SER A 56 -1.77 8.00 -6.65
C SER A 56 -2.92 7.36 -5.86
N LEU A 57 -3.17 6.07 -6.10
CA LEU A 57 -4.08 5.28 -5.28
C LEU A 57 -3.62 5.28 -3.82
N TRP A 58 -2.36 4.90 -3.53
CA TRP A 58 -1.80 4.90 -2.18
C TRP A 58 -1.86 6.24 -1.46
N ASN A 59 -1.61 7.36 -2.15
CA ASN A 59 -1.77 8.67 -1.55
C ASN A 59 -3.23 8.95 -1.17
N SER A 60 -4.17 8.59 -2.04
CA SER A 60 -5.61 8.73 -1.76
C SER A 60 -6.07 7.83 -0.61
N LEU A 61 -5.53 6.62 -0.56
CA LEU A 61 -5.72 5.65 0.52
C LEU A 61 -5.23 6.25 1.86
N ALA A 62 -4.01 6.78 1.90
CA ALA A 62 -3.45 7.41 3.10
C ALA A 62 -4.28 8.61 3.58
N SER A 63 -4.70 9.49 2.67
CA SER A 63 -5.57 10.62 3.03
C SER A 63 -6.92 10.18 3.58
N ALA A 64 -7.54 9.13 3.02
CA ALA A 64 -8.82 8.65 3.53
C ALA A 64 -8.70 8.08 4.95
N ILE A 65 -7.60 7.40 5.30
CA ILE A 65 -7.36 6.91 6.66
C ILE A 65 -7.19 8.05 7.66
N GLU A 66 -6.51 9.14 7.25
CA GLU A 66 -6.28 10.30 8.12
C GLU A 66 -7.57 11.06 8.45
N TRP A 67 -8.49 11.16 7.48
CA TRP A 67 -9.63 12.08 7.57
C TRP A 67 -10.99 11.39 7.73
N VAL A 68 -11.10 10.10 7.39
CA VAL A 68 -12.38 9.38 7.40
C VAL A 68 -12.36 8.27 8.45
N PRO A 69 -13.37 8.20 9.34
CA PRO A 69 -13.50 7.08 10.25
C PRO A 69 -13.96 5.84 9.48
N LEU A 70 -12.99 5.06 8.99
CA LEU A 70 -13.22 3.82 8.26
C LEU A 70 -13.40 2.67 9.25
N SER A 71 -14.49 1.91 9.13
CA SER A 71 -14.73 0.74 10.00
C SER A 71 -14.41 -0.59 9.31
N SER A 72 -14.02 -0.58 8.03
CA SER A 72 -13.62 -1.77 7.26
C SER A 72 -12.83 -1.41 5.99
N TRP A 73 -12.10 -2.39 5.45
CA TRP A 73 -11.46 -2.30 4.14
C TRP A 73 -12.45 -2.11 3.00
N ASP A 74 -13.65 -2.68 3.11
CA ASP A 74 -14.69 -2.52 2.07
C ASP A 74 -15.18 -1.08 1.98
N GLN A 75 -15.51 -0.46 3.12
CA GLN A 75 -15.90 0.97 3.15
C GLN A 75 -14.87 1.87 2.50
N PHE A 76 -13.60 1.54 2.71
CA PHE A 76 -12.50 2.28 2.13
C PHE A 76 -12.41 2.14 0.60
N TYR A 77 -12.51 0.91 0.08
CA TYR A 77 -12.52 0.72 -1.36
C TYR A 77 -13.77 1.31 -2.01
N TYR A 78 -14.93 1.22 -1.37
CA TYR A 78 -16.16 1.85 -1.86
C TYR A 78 -16.06 3.37 -1.87
N LEU A 79 -15.49 3.99 -0.84
CA LEU A 79 -15.26 5.44 -0.79
C LEU A 79 -14.45 5.91 -2.01
N LEU A 80 -13.35 5.21 -2.31
CA LEU A 80 -12.54 5.53 -3.48
C LEU A 80 -13.25 5.17 -4.79
N TYR A 81 -13.98 4.06 -4.82
CA TYR A 81 -14.73 3.64 -5.99
C TYR A 81 -15.76 4.70 -6.41
N TYR A 82 -16.60 5.18 -5.49
CA TYR A 82 -17.57 6.23 -5.77
C TYR A 82 -16.93 7.58 -6.10
N ARG A 83 -15.75 7.87 -5.54
CA ARG A 83 -15.00 9.09 -5.86
C ARG A 83 -14.51 9.12 -7.31
N VAL A 84 -14.07 7.98 -7.85
CA VAL A 84 -13.41 7.92 -9.17
C VAL A 84 -14.29 7.31 -10.27
N MET A 85 -15.35 6.62 -9.87
CA MET A 85 -16.35 5.99 -10.74
C MET A 85 -17.76 6.30 -10.20
N PRO A 86 -18.20 7.56 -10.22
CA PRO A 86 -19.57 7.89 -9.86
C PRO A 86 -20.54 7.16 -10.82
N PRO A 87 -21.71 6.72 -10.34
CA PRO A 87 -22.72 6.13 -11.21
C PRO A 87 -23.09 7.15 -12.30
N GLU A 88 -23.26 6.66 -13.54
CA GLU A 88 -23.73 7.50 -14.64
C GLU A 88 -25.07 8.12 -14.20
N SER A 89 -25.11 9.45 -14.19
CA SER A 89 -26.33 10.21 -13.94
C SER A 89 -27.31 9.90 -15.06
N GLY A 90 -28.27 9.01 -14.77
CA GLY A 90 -29.48 8.83 -15.58
C GLY A 90 -30.40 10.04 -15.49
#